data_AF-A0A151CFB2-F1
#
_entry.id   AF-A0A151CFB2-F1
#
_cell.length_a   1.000
_cell.length_b   1.000
_cell.length_c   1.000
_cell.angle_alpha   90.00
_cell.angle_beta   90.00
_cell.angle_gamma   90.00
#
_symmetry.space_group_name_H-M   'P 1'
#
loop_
_entity.id
_entity.type
_entity.pdbx_description
1 polymer ?
#
loop_
_entity_poly.entity_id
_entity_poly.type
_entity_poly.pdbx_seq_one_letter_code
_entity_poly.pdbx_strand_id
1 'polypeptide(L)'
;MKNLFRRSTLIVSILFSASALAADRIDLPSRIKSHKDGILTLMSFTVLPDVTTSSLSINGGQSNDTSLKQTTVGGGFTISQDFPLYLEGTAGYSRYSPTFIDNDRKLNIPVKWNSFSLTGGIGWDFPLTENRELKLRPIFNFTLGRIESDASILGYYLENNTDIDPDYLEFLHRGRMNAYGLGASIMLDWEHYREDYEVDVELRYSNIQLRSFGSEYNSIEGSSTASVASLWTRWRALTGLTMLNNPLRYVLEASNTTFFGPQRDALDFNYLTTLGVGLELDSSDYPVFITRTRILCRYTFGENVSGFALGLAMSF
;
A
#
# COMPACT_ATOMS: atom_id res chain seq x y z
N MET A 1 31.92 -11.81 -24.34
CA MET A 1 31.04 -12.57 -23.41
C MET A 1 29.88 -11.65 -23.03
N LYS A 2 28.67 -12.07 -23.40
CA LYS A 2 27.41 -11.31 -23.29
C LYS A 2 26.81 -11.43 -21.88
N ASN A 3 26.15 -10.35 -21.47
CA ASN A 3 24.96 -10.25 -20.60
C ASN A 3 25.01 -10.83 -19.18
N LEU A 4 24.73 -9.98 -18.18
CA LEU A 4 23.54 -10.01 -17.31
C LEU A 4 23.80 -9.05 -16.15
N PHE A 5 23.05 -7.96 -16.02
CA PHE A 5 22.69 -7.27 -14.77
C PHE A 5 22.03 -5.93 -15.12
N ARG A 6 20.69 -5.92 -15.15
CA ARG A 6 19.79 -4.76 -15.10
C ARG A 6 18.66 -5.21 -14.17
N ARG A 7 18.08 -4.45 -13.25
CA ARG A 7 18.22 -3.07 -12.74
C ARG A 7 17.41 -3.09 -11.43
N SER A 8 17.90 -2.47 -10.36
CA SER A 8 17.24 -2.48 -9.04
C SER A 8 17.09 -1.07 -8.52
N THR A 9 15.91 -0.73 -7.99
CA THR A 9 15.54 0.62 -7.54
C THR A 9 15.10 0.59 -6.09
N LEU A 10 15.65 1.49 -5.26
CA LEU A 10 15.34 1.62 -3.84
C LEU A 10 15.49 3.09 -3.40
N ILE A 11 14.51 3.67 -2.69
CA ILE A 11 14.60 5.01 -2.06
C ILE A 11 13.83 5.01 -0.71
N VAL A 12 14.37 5.69 0.32
CA VAL A 12 13.90 5.75 1.72
C VAL A 12 13.85 7.21 2.23
N SER A 13 12.87 7.57 3.07
CA SER A 13 12.89 8.75 3.96
C SER A 13 11.85 8.69 5.11
N ILE A 14 12.19 9.21 6.31
CA ILE A 14 11.49 9.06 7.62
C ILE A 14 11.34 10.42 8.35
N LEU A 15 10.22 10.66 9.07
CA LEU A 15 10.08 11.72 10.11
C LEU A 15 9.17 11.30 11.30
N PHE A 16 9.53 11.74 12.52
CA PHE A 16 9.04 11.32 13.85
C PHE A 16 8.00 12.27 14.51
N SER A 17 7.16 11.76 15.44
CA SER A 17 6.50 12.51 16.55
C SER A 17 5.84 11.58 17.60
N ALA A 18 5.99 11.91 18.90
CA ALA A 18 5.67 11.09 20.10
C ALA A 18 4.48 11.60 20.96
N SER A 19 3.84 10.72 21.78
CA SER A 19 3.21 10.93 23.13
C SER A 19 2.46 9.66 23.64
N ALA A 20 2.28 9.51 24.97
CA ALA A 20 1.93 8.26 25.69
C ALA A 20 0.72 8.34 26.67
N LEU A 21 0.38 7.18 27.28
CA LEU A 21 -0.51 6.85 28.46
C LEU A 21 -2.03 6.70 28.16
N ALA A 22 -2.85 5.80 28.76
CA ALA A 22 -2.73 4.69 29.72
C ALA A 22 -3.90 3.69 29.53
N ALA A 23 -3.78 2.48 30.10
CA ALA A 23 -4.67 1.32 29.95
C ALA A 23 -5.88 1.30 30.92
N ASP A 24 -6.96 0.61 30.53
CA ASP A 24 -7.85 -0.05 31.48
C ASP A 24 -8.46 -1.37 30.93
N ARG A 25 -8.60 -2.37 31.81
CA ARG A 25 -8.73 -3.81 31.53
C ARG A 25 -10.20 -4.24 31.41
N ILE A 26 -10.62 -4.83 30.28
CA ILE A 26 -12.00 -5.36 30.09
C ILE A 26 -12.00 -6.71 29.33
N ASP A 27 -12.87 -7.62 29.79
CA ASP A 27 -13.26 -8.95 29.27
C ASP A 27 -12.53 -9.42 28.00
N LEU A 28 -11.51 -10.25 28.24
CA LEU A 28 -10.38 -10.45 27.34
C LEU A 28 -10.68 -11.34 26.10
N PRO A 29 -11.24 -12.56 26.16
CA PRO A 29 -11.03 -13.51 25.06
C PRO A 29 -11.72 -13.18 23.73
N SER A 30 -13.03 -12.89 23.75
CA SER A 30 -13.79 -12.59 22.52
C SER A 30 -13.47 -11.20 21.98
N ARG A 31 -13.30 -10.22 22.87
CA ARG A 31 -12.92 -8.85 22.50
C ARG A 31 -11.49 -8.79 21.98
N ILE A 32 -10.55 -9.55 22.54
CA ILE A 32 -9.17 -9.63 22.03
C ILE A 32 -9.17 -10.13 20.59
N LYS A 33 -9.94 -11.18 20.27
CA LYS A 33 -10.00 -11.68 18.90
C LYS A 33 -10.55 -10.62 17.94
N SER A 34 -11.69 -10.00 18.26
CA SER A 34 -12.27 -8.93 17.43
C SER A 34 -11.34 -7.72 17.30
N HIS A 35 -10.55 -7.40 18.33
CA HIS A 35 -9.58 -6.31 18.29
C HIS A 35 -8.39 -6.65 17.39
N LYS A 36 -7.88 -7.89 17.47
CA LYS A 36 -6.82 -8.39 16.59
C LYS A 36 -7.26 -8.45 15.13
N ASP A 37 -8.48 -8.92 14.86
CA ASP A 37 -9.06 -8.99 13.52
C ASP A 37 -9.27 -7.58 12.95
N GLY A 38 -9.71 -6.62 13.78
CA GLY A 38 -9.81 -5.19 13.40
C GLY A 38 -8.45 -4.58 13.05
N ILE A 39 -7.42 -4.83 13.85
CA ILE A 39 -6.04 -4.38 13.59
C ILE A 39 -5.49 -4.98 12.29
N LEU A 40 -5.69 -6.28 12.05
CA LEU A 40 -5.31 -6.93 10.78
C LEU A 40 -6.09 -6.37 9.58
N THR A 41 -7.35 -5.99 9.80
CA THR A 41 -8.18 -5.36 8.79
C THR A 41 -7.65 -3.97 8.43
N LEU A 42 -7.12 -3.20 9.38
CA LEU A 42 -6.43 -1.93 9.08
C LEU A 42 -5.14 -2.16 8.27
N MET A 43 -4.35 -3.19 8.61
CA MET A 43 -3.15 -3.53 7.84
C MET A 43 -3.48 -3.93 6.41
N SER A 44 -4.62 -4.60 6.17
CA SER A 44 -5.01 -5.09 4.85
C SER A 44 -5.07 -3.99 3.77
N PHE A 45 -5.31 -2.72 4.14
CA PHE A 45 -5.25 -1.57 3.22
C PHE A 45 -3.84 -1.26 2.70
N THR A 46 -2.80 -1.73 3.41
CA THR A 46 -1.38 -1.59 2.99
C THR A 46 -0.85 -2.78 2.23
N VAL A 47 -1.51 -3.94 2.34
CA VAL A 47 -1.04 -5.22 1.79
C VAL A 47 -1.22 -5.29 0.27
N LEU A 48 -2.16 -4.52 -0.25
CA LEU A 48 -2.60 -4.63 -1.62
C LEU A 48 -1.57 -4.06 -2.60
N PRO A 49 -1.11 -4.87 -3.57
CA PRO A 49 -0.29 -4.39 -4.66
C PRO A 49 -1.19 -3.69 -5.66
N ASP A 50 -1.58 -2.44 -5.37
CA ASP A 50 -2.12 -1.58 -6.41
C ASP A 50 -1.00 -0.71 -6.99
N VAL A 51 -0.98 -0.57 -8.31
CA VAL A 51 0.21 -0.18 -9.12
C VAL A 51 0.54 1.32 -8.98
N THR A 52 -0.15 2.02 -8.08
CA THR A 52 0.06 3.43 -7.78
C THR A 52 0.99 3.60 -6.58
N THR A 53 2.30 3.54 -6.82
CA THR A 53 3.29 4.01 -5.82
C THR A 53 3.00 5.47 -5.48
N SER A 54 2.51 5.71 -4.28
CA SER A 54 2.10 7.06 -3.88
C SER A 54 2.04 7.24 -2.36
N SER A 55 2.20 8.49 -1.94
CA SER A 55 1.87 8.91 -0.58
C SER A 55 0.41 9.38 -0.59
N LEU A 56 -0.50 8.58 -0.04
CA LEU A 56 -1.91 8.89 0.08
C LEU A 56 -2.23 9.41 1.48
N SER A 57 -2.82 10.61 1.57
CA SER A 57 -3.39 11.13 2.80
C SER A 57 -4.90 11.21 2.65
N ILE A 58 -5.61 10.42 3.42
CA ILE A 58 -7.06 10.38 3.48
C ILE A 58 -7.52 11.02 4.79
N ASN A 59 -8.50 11.93 4.69
CA ASN A 59 -9.22 12.48 5.83
C ASN A 59 -10.70 12.06 5.75
N GLY A 60 -11.25 11.49 6.83
CA GLY A 60 -12.68 11.21 6.95
C GLY A 60 -13.50 12.51 7.08
N GLY A 61 -14.66 12.58 6.43
CA GLY A 61 -15.55 13.73 6.44
C GLY A 61 -16.76 13.57 7.38
N GLN A 62 -16.93 14.55 8.26
CA GLN A 62 -17.98 14.76 9.29
C GLN A 62 -17.89 13.94 10.60
N SER A 63 -17.75 14.71 11.69
CA SER A 63 -17.81 14.35 13.12
C SER A 63 -16.69 13.53 13.75
N ASN A 64 -15.89 12.77 13.00
CA ASN A 64 -14.78 11.97 13.56
C ASN A 64 -13.50 12.14 12.71
N ASP A 65 -12.49 12.82 13.27
CA ASP A 65 -11.17 12.98 12.63
C ASP A 65 -10.40 11.65 12.64
N THR A 66 -10.76 10.76 11.72
CA THR A 66 -9.97 9.58 11.40
C THR A 66 -9.08 9.91 10.20
N SER A 67 -7.76 9.85 10.41
CA SER A 67 -6.78 10.10 9.35
C SER A 67 -5.98 8.83 9.05
N LEU A 68 -5.91 8.49 7.76
CA LEU A 68 -5.05 7.43 7.24
C LEU A 68 -3.99 8.10 6.38
N LYS A 69 -2.72 7.95 6.79
CA LYS A 69 -1.57 8.32 5.97
C LYS A 69 -0.89 7.05 5.53
N GLN A 70 -0.72 6.88 4.23
CA GLN A 70 -0.11 5.70 3.64
C GLN A 70 0.97 6.12 2.66
N THR A 71 2.06 5.38 2.64
CA THR A 71 3.13 5.50 1.65
C THR A 71 3.41 4.12 1.10
N THR A 72 3.32 3.98 -0.21
CA THR A 72 3.62 2.71 -0.89
C THR A 72 4.70 2.91 -1.94
N VAL A 73 5.59 1.92 -2.03
CA VAL A 73 6.57 1.78 -3.09
C VAL A 73 6.43 0.37 -3.64
N GLY A 74 6.55 0.23 -4.94
CA GLY A 74 6.25 -1.04 -5.58
C GLY A 74 6.52 -1.01 -7.06
N GLY A 75 6.53 -2.20 -7.65
CA GLY A 75 6.67 -2.39 -9.07
C GLY A 75 6.53 -3.85 -9.44
N GLY A 76 6.41 -4.10 -10.74
CA GLY A 76 6.43 -5.44 -11.30
C GLY A 76 7.04 -5.44 -12.69
N PHE A 77 7.49 -6.60 -13.12
CA PHE A 77 8.06 -6.79 -14.44
C PHE A 77 7.88 -8.24 -14.90
N THR A 78 7.81 -8.42 -16.22
CA THR A 78 7.88 -9.73 -16.87
C THR A 78 9.32 -9.99 -17.31
N ILE A 79 9.88 -11.16 -16.98
CA ILE A 79 11.29 -11.50 -17.24
C ILE A 79 11.63 -11.36 -18.73
N SER A 80 10.80 -11.92 -19.61
CA SER A 80 10.95 -11.81 -21.06
C SER A 80 9.67 -12.25 -21.78
N GLN A 81 9.61 -12.07 -23.10
CA GLN A 81 8.50 -12.56 -23.90
C GLN A 81 8.50 -14.09 -24.07
N ASP A 82 9.69 -14.71 -24.13
CA ASP A 82 9.83 -16.16 -24.31
C ASP A 82 9.67 -16.93 -22.99
N PHE A 83 10.00 -16.28 -21.88
CA PHE A 83 9.76 -16.77 -20.54
C PHE A 83 8.91 -15.74 -19.77
N PRO A 84 7.57 -15.76 -19.96
CA PRO A 84 6.64 -14.75 -19.47
C PRO A 84 6.34 -14.86 -17.96
N LEU A 85 7.37 -15.17 -17.16
CA LEU A 85 7.27 -15.13 -15.71
C LEU A 85 7.19 -13.68 -15.26
N TYR A 86 6.11 -13.34 -14.56
CA TYR A 86 5.88 -12.04 -13.96
C TYR A 86 6.29 -12.06 -12.49
N LEU A 87 6.95 -11.01 -12.05
CA LEU A 87 7.31 -10.80 -10.64
C LEU A 87 6.84 -9.41 -10.22
N GLU A 88 6.24 -9.32 -9.03
CA GLU A 88 5.87 -8.05 -8.40
C GLU A 88 6.33 -7.99 -6.96
N GLY A 89 6.55 -6.78 -6.48
CA GLY A 89 6.89 -6.51 -5.09
C GLY A 89 6.40 -5.13 -4.68
N THR A 90 5.82 -5.04 -3.49
CA THR A 90 5.37 -3.79 -2.89
C THR A 90 5.74 -3.75 -1.42
N ALA A 91 6.12 -2.56 -0.96
CA ALA A 91 6.32 -2.24 0.44
C ALA A 91 5.36 -1.09 0.80
N GLY A 92 4.61 -1.28 1.87
CA GLY A 92 3.63 -0.33 2.36
C GLY A 92 3.97 0.08 3.78
N TYR A 93 3.81 1.37 4.06
CA TYR A 93 3.73 1.90 5.42
C TYR A 93 2.43 2.68 5.56
N SER A 94 1.70 2.46 6.64
CA SER A 94 0.59 3.35 7.00
C SER A 94 0.58 3.70 8.47
N ARG A 95 0.05 4.88 8.76
CA ARG A 95 -0.27 5.33 10.11
C ARG A 95 -1.75 5.65 10.19
N TYR A 96 -2.42 4.97 11.09
CA TYR A 96 -3.84 5.13 11.37
C TYR A 96 -4.02 5.79 12.74
N SER A 97 -4.76 6.89 12.79
CA SER A 97 -5.08 7.61 14.03
C SER A 97 -6.60 7.59 14.23
N PRO A 98 -7.15 6.63 14.99
CA PRO A 98 -8.57 6.61 15.31
C PRO A 98 -8.91 7.64 16.39
N THR A 99 -10.05 8.30 16.25
CA THR A 99 -10.69 9.04 17.35
C THR A 99 -11.98 8.30 17.72
N PHE A 100 -12.00 7.66 18.90
CA PHE A 100 -13.20 7.00 19.41
C PHE A 100 -13.95 7.98 20.33
N ILE A 101 -15.20 8.28 20.00
CA ILE A 101 -16.11 9.03 20.87
C ILE A 101 -17.12 8.03 21.45
N ASP A 102 -17.04 7.78 22.77
CA ASP A 102 -18.07 7.08 23.52
C ASP A 102 -18.88 8.10 24.34
N ASN A 103 -20.20 7.92 24.40
CA ASN A 103 -21.18 8.97 24.72
C ASN A 103 -21.17 9.48 26.18
N ASP A 104 -20.36 8.93 27.09
CA ASP A 104 -20.36 9.36 28.50
C ASP A 104 -18.97 9.64 29.11
N ARG A 105 -17.86 9.29 28.44
CA ARG A 105 -16.50 9.66 28.88
C ARG A 105 -15.58 9.84 27.68
N LYS A 106 -14.97 11.02 27.56
CA LYS A 106 -13.89 11.31 26.60
C LYS A 106 -12.63 10.55 26.99
N LEU A 107 -12.59 9.24 26.78
CA LEU A 107 -11.36 8.48 26.87
C LEU A 107 -10.67 8.55 25.50
N ASN A 108 -9.95 9.65 25.30
CA ASN A 108 -9.08 9.82 24.14
C ASN A 108 -7.88 8.90 24.36
N ILE A 109 -7.92 7.66 23.88
CA ILE A 109 -6.72 6.81 23.81
C ILE A 109 -6.16 6.98 22.39
N PRO A 110 -5.22 7.91 22.15
CA PRO A 110 -4.60 8.11 20.85
C PRO A 110 -3.61 6.97 20.58
N VAL A 111 -4.08 5.72 20.49
CA VAL A 111 -3.26 4.61 20.04
C VAL A 111 -3.16 4.72 18.54
N LYS A 112 -2.18 5.49 18.06
CA LYS A 112 -1.84 5.50 16.65
C LYS A 112 -1.20 4.16 16.32
N TRP A 113 -1.68 3.55 15.24
CA TRP A 113 -1.21 2.26 14.76
C TRP A 113 -0.37 2.47 13.51
N ASN A 114 0.84 1.92 13.53
CA ASN A 114 1.78 1.93 12.42
C ASN A 114 1.79 0.52 11.82
N SER A 115 1.46 0.41 10.55
CA SER A 115 1.50 -0.85 9.82
C SER A 115 2.61 -0.78 8.79
N PHE A 116 3.46 -1.79 8.79
CA PHE A 116 4.42 -2.06 7.73
C PHE A 116 4.04 -3.37 7.04
N SER A 117 4.10 -3.38 5.71
CA SER A 117 3.87 -4.58 4.92
C SER A 117 4.87 -4.68 3.79
N LEU A 118 5.24 -5.91 3.47
CA LEU A 118 6.03 -6.31 2.33
C LEU A 118 5.25 -7.43 1.63
N THR A 119 4.76 -7.14 0.43
CA THR A 119 4.05 -8.11 -0.40
C THR A 119 4.89 -8.44 -1.62
N GLY A 120 5.00 -9.73 -1.93
CA GLY A 120 5.57 -10.22 -3.16
C GLY A 120 4.53 -10.99 -3.97
N GLY A 121 4.76 -11.08 -5.27
CA GLY A 121 3.92 -11.85 -6.17
C GLY A 121 4.73 -12.55 -7.26
N ILE A 122 4.33 -13.78 -7.58
CA ILE A 122 4.87 -14.56 -8.70
C ILE A 122 3.69 -14.90 -9.60
N GLY A 123 3.73 -14.42 -10.84
CA GLY A 123 2.68 -14.62 -11.82
C GLY A 123 3.20 -15.10 -13.16
N TRP A 124 2.28 -15.35 -14.08
CA TRP A 124 2.60 -15.81 -15.43
C TRP A 124 1.73 -15.10 -16.46
N ASP A 125 2.31 -14.53 -17.52
CA ASP A 125 1.55 -13.86 -18.57
C ASP A 125 1.04 -14.85 -19.61
N PHE A 126 -0.29 -14.94 -19.73
CA PHE A 126 -0.97 -15.64 -20.82
C PHE A 126 -1.47 -14.61 -21.84
N PRO A 127 -0.80 -14.45 -23.00
CA PRO A 127 -1.28 -13.54 -24.03
C PRO A 127 -2.63 -14.03 -24.58
N LEU A 128 -3.61 -13.13 -24.61
CA LEU A 128 -4.96 -13.39 -25.13
C LEU A 128 -5.13 -12.93 -26.59
N THR A 129 -4.22 -12.10 -27.08
CA THR A 129 -4.21 -11.56 -28.45
C THR A 129 -2.91 -11.92 -29.16
N GLU A 130 -2.95 -11.99 -30.50
CA GLU A 130 -1.76 -12.29 -31.32
C GLU A 130 -0.65 -11.25 -31.16
N ASN A 131 -1.03 -9.97 -31.02
CA ASN A 131 -0.10 -8.87 -30.77
C ASN A 131 0.43 -8.83 -29.32
N ARG A 132 -0.05 -9.73 -28.44
CA ARG A 132 0.34 -9.84 -27.02
C ARG A 132 0.09 -8.58 -26.18
N GLU A 133 -0.68 -7.62 -26.68
CA GLU A 133 -1.03 -6.40 -25.94
C GLU A 133 -1.99 -6.73 -24.78
N LEU A 134 -2.90 -7.69 -24.96
CA LEU A 134 -3.82 -8.15 -23.91
C LEU A 134 -3.30 -9.45 -23.27
N LYS A 135 -3.17 -9.47 -21.95
CA LYS A 135 -2.64 -10.60 -21.18
C LYS A 135 -3.55 -10.91 -20.00
N LEU A 136 -3.75 -12.20 -19.73
CA LEU A 136 -4.29 -12.68 -18.47
C LEU A 136 -3.12 -13.12 -17.58
N ARG A 137 -3.04 -12.56 -16.38
CA ARG A 137 -1.96 -12.75 -15.43
C ARG A 137 -2.51 -13.26 -14.10
N PRO A 138 -2.58 -14.59 -13.87
CA PRO A 138 -2.69 -15.14 -12.53
C PRO A 138 -1.39 -14.88 -11.75
N ILE A 139 -1.52 -14.54 -10.47
CA ILE A 139 -0.42 -14.20 -9.57
C ILE A 139 -0.66 -14.92 -8.25
N PHE A 140 0.35 -15.59 -7.73
CA PHE A 140 0.38 -16.04 -6.35
C PHE A 140 1.02 -14.95 -5.49
N ASN A 141 0.33 -14.52 -4.45
CA ASN A 141 0.77 -13.43 -3.57
C ASN A 141 1.12 -13.95 -2.19
N PHE A 142 2.17 -13.38 -1.62
CA PHE A 142 2.56 -13.60 -0.24
C PHE A 142 2.92 -12.28 0.41
N THR A 143 2.62 -12.15 1.69
CA THR A 143 2.81 -10.92 2.44
C THR A 143 3.44 -11.23 3.78
N LEU A 144 4.32 -10.35 4.21
CA LEU A 144 4.76 -10.24 5.60
C LEU A 144 4.45 -8.83 6.06
N GLY A 145 3.96 -8.70 7.28
CA GLY A 145 3.69 -7.40 7.85
C GLY A 145 3.85 -7.38 9.35
N ARG A 146 3.97 -6.16 9.86
CA ARG A 146 4.15 -5.87 11.27
C ARG A 146 3.33 -4.65 11.60
N ILE A 147 2.57 -4.76 12.67
CA ILE A 147 1.72 -3.70 13.18
C ILE A 147 2.19 -3.36 14.58
N GLU A 148 2.41 -2.07 14.83
CA GLU A 148 2.89 -1.57 16.11
C GLU A 148 2.10 -0.33 16.53
N SER A 149 1.69 -0.29 17.80
CA SER A 149 1.19 0.95 18.39
C SER A 149 2.35 1.90 18.73
N ASP A 150 2.09 3.21 18.69
CA ASP A 150 3.05 4.23 19.16
C ASP A 150 3.53 3.96 20.60
N ALA A 151 2.65 3.41 21.46
CA ALA A 151 2.98 3.00 22.82
C ALA A 151 4.11 1.95 22.83
N SER A 152 4.04 0.95 21.95
CA SER A 152 5.06 -0.10 21.85
C SER A 152 6.39 0.34 21.25
N ILE A 153 6.36 1.38 20.42
CA ILE A 153 7.58 2.02 19.89
C ILE A 153 8.26 2.81 21.01
N LEU A 154 7.48 3.56 21.81
CA LEU A 154 8.01 4.32 22.94
C LEU A 154 8.57 3.43 24.05
N GLY A 155 7.90 2.31 24.37
CA GLY A 155 8.39 1.34 25.36
C GLY A 155 9.80 0.85 25.03
N TYR A 156 10.03 0.44 23.78
CA TYR A 156 11.35 0.01 23.32
C TYR A 156 12.40 1.13 23.32
N TYR A 157 12.02 2.36 22.96
CA TYR A 157 12.94 3.49 23.02
C TYR A 157 13.37 3.81 24.46
N LEU A 158 12.43 3.74 25.42
CA LEU A 158 12.70 3.97 26.84
C LEU A 158 13.57 2.85 27.41
N GLU A 159 13.24 1.59 27.16
CA GLU A 159 14.01 0.42 27.61
C GLU A 159 15.47 0.46 27.13
N ASN A 160 15.71 0.86 25.88
CA ASN A 160 17.05 0.82 25.29
C ASN A 160 17.88 2.09 25.54
N ASN A 161 17.29 3.18 26.04
CA ASN A 161 17.98 4.47 26.25
C ASN A 161 17.83 5.04 27.67
N THR A 162 17.12 4.35 28.57
CA THR A 162 16.96 4.74 29.97
C THR A 162 17.07 3.51 30.87
N ASP A 163 17.53 3.69 32.11
CA ASP A 163 17.58 2.62 33.14
C ASP A 163 16.20 2.36 33.77
N ILE A 164 15.12 2.42 32.97
CA ILE A 164 13.79 2.08 33.44
C ILE A 164 13.64 0.56 33.36
N ASP A 165 13.27 -0.05 34.47
CA ASP A 165 13.11 -1.50 34.59
C ASP A 165 12.04 -2.00 33.57
N PRO A 166 12.41 -2.97 32.70
CA PRO A 166 11.54 -3.49 31.62
C PRO A 166 10.16 -3.95 32.09
N ASP A 167 10.05 -4.43 33.34
CA ASP A 167 8.80 -4.92 33.92
C ASP A 167 7.72 -3.81 34.02
N TYR A 168 8.12 -2.54 34.17
CA TYR A 168 7.18 -1.40 34.16
C TYR A 168 6.76 -0.96 32.76
N LEU A 169 7.49 -1.38 31.72
CA LEU A 169 7.23 -1.02 30.33
C LEU A 169 6.48 -2.13 29.57
N GLU A 170 6.34 -3.33 30.14
CA GLU A 170 5.72 -4.51 29.50
C GLU A 170 4.32 -4.21 28.89
N PHE A 171 3.52 -3.35 29.53
CA PHE A 171 2.20 -2.96 29.03
C PHE A 171 2.25 -2.12 27.74
N LEU A 172 3.38 -1.46 27.46
CA LEU A 172 3.61 -0.70 26.23
C LEU A 172 3.94 -1.65 25.07
N HIS A 173 4.67 -2.75 25.30
CA HIS A 173 5.07 -3.74 24.27
C HIS A 173 3.89 -4.56 23.72
N ARG A 174 2.82 -4.66 24.50
CA ARG A 174 1.53 -5.30 24.21
C ARG A 174 0.76 -4.77 22.98
N GLY A 175 1.32 -3.82 22.23
CA GLY A 175 0.75 -3.28 21.00
C GLY A 175 1.39 -3.77 19.71
N ARG A 176 2.10 -4.92 19.72
CA ARG A 176 2.78 -5.47 18.54
C ARG A 176 2.10 -6.71 18.00
N MET A 177 2.04 -6.81 16.67
CA MET A 177 1.54 -7.97 15.97
C MET A 177 2.32 -8.18 14.67
N ASN A 178 2.87 -9.38 14.47
CA ASN A 178 3.34 -9.79 13.16
C ASN A 178 2.22 -10.51 12.43
N ALA A 179 2.16 -10.33 11.12
CA ALA A 179 1.18 -10.96 10.26
C ALA A 179 1.86 -11.53 9.01
N TYR A 180 1.37 -12.67 8.55
CA TYR A 180 1.71 -13.18 7.23
C TYR A 180 0.43 -13.30 6.41
N GLY A 181 0.56 -13.19 5.10
CA GLY A 181 -0.53 -13.31 4.15
C GLY A 181 -0.17 -14.27 3.04
N LEU A 182 -1.14 -15.08 2.61
CA LEU A 182 -1.05 -15.87 1.39
C LEU A 182 -2.32 -15.64 0.59
N GLY A 183 -2.21 -15.59 -0.72
CA GLY A 183 -3.34 -15.29 -1.57
C GLY A 183 -3.04 -15.47 -3.04
N ALA A 184 -4.02 -15.08 -3.84
CA ALA A 184 -3.87 -15.03 -5.28
C ALA A 184 -4.53 -13.77 -5.83
N SER A 185 -4.00 -13.30 -6.95
CA SER A 185 -4.61 -12.31 -7.79
C SER A 185 -4.81 -12.86 -9.20
N ILE A 186 -5.77 -12.30 -9.89
CA ILE A 186 -5.91 -12.43 -11.33
C ILE A 186 -6.00 -11.03 -11.92
N MET A 187 -5.23 -10.78 -12.97
CA MET A 187 -5.17 -9.49 -13.62
C MET A 187 -5.35 -9.64 -15.12
N LEU A 188 -6.18 -8.79 -15.69
CA LEU A 188 -6.27 -8.56 -17.12
C LEU A 188 -5.51 -7.27 -17.42
N ASP A 189 -4.43 -7.40 -18.17
CA ASP A 189 -3.47 -6.34 -18.45
C ASP A 189 -3.50 -6.03 -19.95
N TRP A 190 -3.84 -4.80 -20.32
CA TRP A 190 -3.85 -4.32 -21.69
C TRP A 190 -2.93 -3.12 -21.86
N GLU A 191 -1.86 -3.32 -22.63
CA GLU A 191 -0.84 -2.31 -22.90
C GLU A 191 -0.82 -1.98 -24.39
N HIS A 192 -1.10 -0.74 -24.75
CA HIS A 192 -1.14 -0.27 -26.13
C HIS A 192 -0.17 0.89 -26.33
N TYR A 193 1.01 0.59 -26.88
CA TYR A 193 2.09 1.56 -27.05
C TYR A 193 2.27 1.96 -28.52
N ARG A 194 2.18 3.25 -28.79
CA ARG A 194 2.43 3.89 -30.09
C ARG A 194 3.44 5.02 -29.90
N GLU A 195 3.92 5.59 -31.00
CA GLU A 195 4.95 6.65 -30.96
C GLU A 195 4.41 7.95 -30.32
N ASP A 196 3.15 8.25 -30.56
CA ASP A 196 2.45 9.48 -30.17
C ASP A 196 1.67 9.35 -28.85
N TYR A 197 1.25 8.14 -28.50
CA TYR A 197 0.56 7.87 -27.23
C TYR A 197 0.77 6.44 -26.70
N GLU A 198 0.61 6.30 -25.40
CA GLU A 198 0.64 5.02 -24.70
C GLU A 198 -0.61 4.91 -23.81
N VAL A 199 -1.29 3.77 -23.86
CA VAL A 199 -2.46 3.45 -23.01
C VAL A 199 -2.20 2.18 -22.24
N ASP A 200 -2.52 2.21 -20.95
CA ASP A 200 -2.48 1.08 -20.05
C ASP A 200 -3.86 0.91 -19.41
N VAL A 201 -4.39 -0.31 -19.40
CA VAL A 201 -5.63 -0.65 -18.69
C VAL A 201 -5.41 -1.95 -17.96
N GLU A 202 -5.56 -1.92 -16.64
CA GLU A 202 -5.38 -3.06 -15.76
C GLU A 202 -6.66 -3.31 -14.97
N LEU A 203 -7.23 -4.49 -15.09
CA LEU A 203 -8.32 -4.98 -14.24
C LEU A 203 -7.79 -6.09 -13.35
N ARG A 204 -7.72 -5.86 -12.04
CA ARG A 204 -7.15 -6.80 -11.07
C ARG A 204 -8.17 -7.17 -10.02
N TYR A 205 -8.29 -8.47 -9.72
CA TYR A 205 -8.92 -8.95 -8.49
C TYR A 205 -7.87 -9.65 -7.64
N SER A 206 -7.83 -9.35 -6.34
CA SER A 206 -6.87 -9.89 -5.38
C SER A 206 -7.61 -10.41 -4.15
N ASN A 207 -7.19 -11.57 -3.64
CA ASN A 207 -7.70 -12.14 -2.41
C ASN A 207 -6.56 -12.75 -1.59
N ILE A 208 -6.19 -12.09 -0.50
CA ILE A 208 -5.07 -12.44 0.38
C ILE A 208 -5.59 -12.66 1.80
N GLN A 209 -5.37 -13.86 2.33
CA GLN A 209 -5.76 -14.22 3.69
C GLN A 209 -4.61 -13.89 4.64
N LEU A 210 -4.86 -13.01 5.59
CA LEU A 210 -3.91 -12.54 6.61
C LEU A 210 -4.11 -13.30 7.92
N ARG A 211 -3.01 -13.69 8.55
CA ARG A 211 -2.97 -14.33 9.86
C ARG A 211 -1.90 -13.73 10.73
N SER A 212 -2.20 -13.49 12.00
CA SER A 212 -1.20 -13.06 12.97
C SER A 212 -0.32 -14.22 13.42
N PHE A 213 0.96 -13.99 13.69
CA PHE A 213 1.86 -14.97 14.28
C PHE A 213 2.81 -14.32 15.28
N GLY A 214 3.41 -15.13 16.16
CA GLY A 214 4.45 -14.67 17.10
C GLY A 214 4.03 -13.48 17.97
N SER A 215 2.73 -13.32 18.24
CA SER A 215 2.25 -12.25 19.13
C SER A 215 2.51 -12.64 20.59
N GLU A 216 2.98 -11.71 21.41
CA GLU A 216 3.25 -11.90 22.86
C GLU A 216 2.01 -12.41 23.64
N TYR A 217 0.82 -12.31 23.04
CA TYR A 217 -0.41 -12.93 23.50
C TYR A 217 -0.50 -14.39 23.03
N ASN A 218 0.11 -15.30 23.78
CA ASN A 218 0.23 -16.75 23.54
C ASN A 218 -1.09 -17.58 23.48
N SER A 219 -2.24 -17.03 23.08
CA SER A 219 -3.50 -17.81 23.13
C SER A 219 -4.54 -17.56 22.04
N ILE A 220 -4.42 -16.52 21.19
CA ILE A 220 -5.43 -16.26 20.14
C ILE A 220 -4.77 -15.69 18.88
N GLU A 221 -4.81 -16.44 17.77
CA GLU A 221 -4.45 -15.95 16.44
C GLU A 221 -5.60 -15.09 15.87
N GLY A 222 -5.27 -13.88 15.40
CA GLY A 222 -6.17 -13.06 14.60
C GLY A 222 -6.09 -13.43 13.12
N SER A 223 -7.18 -13.20 12.40
CA SER A 223 -7.27 -13.41 10.96
C SER A 223 -8.07 -12.30 10.27
N SER A 224 -7.67 -11.91 9.07
CA SER A 224 -8.44 -11.01 8.21
C SER A 224 -8.24 -11.39 6.74
N THR A 225 -9.04 -10.82 5.84
CA THR A 225 -8.92 -11.05 4.40
C THR A 225 -8.83 -9.71 3.70
N ALA A 226 -7.78 -9.53 2.89
CA ALA A 226 -7.66 -8.43 1.95
C ALA A 226 -8.23 -8.87 0.60
N SER A 227 -9.43 -8.40 0.25
CA SER A 227 -10.12 -8.76 -0.99
C SER A 227 -10.54 -7.50 -1.73
N VAL A 228 -9.97 -7.28 -2.92
CA VAL A 228 -10.15 -6.05 -3.69
C VAL A 228 -10.24 -6.32 -5.18
N ALA A 229 -11.14 -5.59 -5.85
CA ALA A 229 -11.17 -5.45 -7.31
C ALA A 229 -10.76 -4.02 -7.66
N SER A 230 -9.83 -3.85 -8.59
CA SER A 230 -9.34 -2.55 -9.03
C SER A 230 -9.33 -2.49 -10.55
N LEU A 231 -9.90 -1.43 -11.11
CA LEU A 231 -9.72 -1.04 -12.50
C LEU A 231 -8.83 0.19 -12.49
N TRP A 232 -7.65 0.10 -13.12
CA TRP A 232 -6.71 1.20 -13.25
C TRP A 232 -6.44 1.47 -14.73
N THR A 233 -6.36 2.74 -15.09
CA THR A 233 -6.07 3.19 -16.44
C THR A 233 -5.05 4.31 -16.43
N ARG A 234 -4.20 4.32 -17.45
CA ARG A 234 -3.25 5.40 -17.69
C ARG A 234 -3.19 5.75 -19.17
N TRP A 235 -3.23 7.04 -19.45
CA TRP A 235 -3.05 7.60 -20.77
C TRP A 235 -1.84 8.52 -20.75
N ARG A 236 -0.94 8.36 -21.72
CA ARG A 236 0.24 9.19 -21.90
C ARG A 236 0.31 9.66 -23.33
N ALA A 237 0.53 10.95 -23.55
CA ALA A 237 0.68 11.50 -24.90
C ALA A 237 1.55 12.77 -24.91
N LEU A 238 1.98 13.16 -26.11
CA LEU A 238 2.83 14.33 -26.33
C LEU A 238 2.13 15.63 -25.92
N THR A 239 2.86 16.52 -25.25
CA THR A 239 2.40 17.89 -24.95
C THR A 239 2.64 18.87 -26.11
N GLY A 240 3.46 18.49 -27.09
CA GLY A 240 4.02 19.39 -28.11
C GLY A 240 5.24 20.19 -27.65
N LEU A 241 5.62 20.10 -26.37
CA LEU A 241 6.83 20.72 -25.83
C LEU A 241 7.99 19.72 -25.84
N THR A 242 9.22 20.24 -25.90
CA THR A 242 10.46 19.44 -25.82
C THR A 242 11.25 19.88 -24.59
N MET A 243 11.78 18.91 -23.84
CA MET A 243 12.63 19.14 -22.69
C MET A 243 13.68 18.02 -22.61
N LEU A 244 14.94 18.34 -22.28
CA LEU A 244 16.04 17.35 -22.30
C LEU A 244 16.19 16.64 -23.65
N ASN A 245 16.04 17.40 -24.74
CA ASN A 245 16.06 16.94 -26.14
C ASN A 245 14.98 15.91 -26.51
N ASN A 246 14.07 15.58 -25.60
CA ASN A 246 12.99 14.63 -25.82
C ASN A 246 11.61 15.30 -25.68
N PRO A 247 10.56 14.79 -26.36
CA PRO A 247 9.21 15.30 -26.18
C PRO A 247 8.72 15.14 -24.73
N LEU A 248 8.21 16.22 -24.15
CA LEU A 248 7.54 16.19 -22.86
C LEU A 248 6.16 15.54 -23.02
N ARG A 249 5.81 14.60 -22.14
CA ARG A 249 4.50 13.93 -22.16
C ARG A 249 3.64 14.32 -20.96
N TYR A 250 2.34 14.43 -21.19
CA TYR A 250 1.38 14.50 -20.09
C TYR A 250 0.90 13.09 -19.75
N VAL A 251 0.53 12.90 -18.48
CA VAL A 251 0.06 11.63 -17.94
C VAL A 251 -1.30 11.87 -17.32
N LEU A 252 -2.30 11.09 -17.72
CA LEU A 252 -3.60 11.02 -17.06
C LEU A 252 -3.76 9.63 -16.47
N GLU A 253 -4.25 9.55 -15.24
CA GLU A 253 -4.56 8.29 -14.58
C GLU A 253 -5.99 8.32 -14.04
N ALA A 254 -6.66 7.19 -14.10
CA ALA A 254 -7.92 6.99 -13.38
C ALA A 254 -7.94 5.60 -12.78
N SER A 255 -8.49 5.46 -11.58
CA SER A 255 -8.76 4.15 -11.02
C SER A 255 -10.04 4.10 -10.21
N ASN A 256 -10.63 2.92 -10.13
CA ASN A 256 -11.72 2.61 -9.23
C ASN A 256 -11.44 1.28 -8.54
N THR A 257 -11.37 1.33 -7.21
CA THR A 257 -11.02 0.22 -6.35
C THR A 257 -12.20 -0.08 -5.43
N THR A 258 -12.71 -1.30 -5.47
CA THR A 258 -13.80 -1.79 -4.62
C THR A 258 -13.28 -2.79 -3.60
N PHE A 259 -13.66 -2.60 -2.34
CA PHE A 259 -13.27 -3.44 -1.21
C PHE A 259 -14.36 -4.46 -0.86
N PHE A 260 -13.95 -5.66 -0.49
CA PHE A 260 -14.85 -6.76 -0.14
C PHE A 260 -14.49 -7.37 1.22
N GLY A 261 -15.44 -8.12 1.78
CA GLY A 261 -15.24 -8.84 3.04
C GLY A 261 -15.00 -7.88 4.21
N PRO A 262 -14.10 -8.21 5.17
CA PRO A 262 -13.84 -7.40 6.35
C PRO A 262 -13.34 -5.97 6.06
N GLN A 263 -12.74 -5.71 4.89
CA GLN A 263 -12.29 -4.38 4.49
C GLN A 263 -13.43 -3.42 4.16
N ARG A 264 -14.55 -3.96 3.70
CA ARG A 264 -15.71 -3.18 3.32
C ARG A 264 -16.28 -2.48 4.56
N ASP A 265 -16.45 -1.18 4.47
CA ASP A 265 -17.01 -0.33 5.53
C ASP A 265 -16.13 -0.26 6.81
N ALA A 266 -14.91 -0.82 6.80
CA ALA A 266 -13.99 -0.77 7.95
C ALA A 266 -13.51 0.65 8.29
N LEU A 267 -13.56 1.54 7.29
CA LEU A 267 -13.19 2.96 7.37
C LEU A 267 -14.32 3.86 6.85
N ASP A 268 -15.57 3.38 6.94
CA ASP A 268 -16.78 4.06 6.44
C ASP A 268 -16.80 4.29 4.92
N PHE A 269 -16.01 3.50 4.17
CA PHE A 269 -16.07 3.42 2.70
C PHE A 269 -15.96 1.99 2.21
N ASN A 270 -16.50 1.75 1.01
CA ASN A 270 -16.47 0.45 0.31
C ASN A 270 -15.85 0.53 -1.09
N TYR A 271 -15.60 1.73 -1.61
CA TYR A 271 -14.82 1.97 -2.81
C TYR A 271 -14.00 3.25 -2.70
N LEU A 272 -12.98 3.36 -3.54
CA LEU A 272 -12.21 4.58 -3.77
C LEU A 272 -12.08 4.79 -5.28
N THR A 273 -12.27 6.03 -5.72
CA THR A 273 -11.99 6.47 -7.08
C THR A 273 -10.85 7.47 -7.03
N THR A 274 -9.85 7.29 -7.90
CA THR A 274 -8.71 8.19 -8.01
C THR A 274 -8.62 8.76 -9.41
N LEU A 275 -8.38 10.06 -9.51
CA LEU A 275 -8.06 10.76 -10.75
C LEU A 275 -6.69 11.40 -10.61
N GLY A 276 -5.83 11.22 -11.61
CA GLY A 276 -4.46 11.67 -11.61
C GLY A 276 -4.09 12.48 -12.86
N VAL A 277 -3.27 13.50 -12.67
CA VAL A 277 -2.65 14.26 -13.75
C VAL A 277 -1.17 14.47 -13.44
N GLY A 278 -0.34 14.37 -14.45
CA GLY A 278 1.09 14.46 -14.29
C GLY A 278 1.84 14.78 -15.57
N LEU A 279 3.16 14.86 -15.43
CA LEU A 279 4.10 15.04 -16.52
C LEU A 279 5.16 13.94 -16.46
N GLU A 280 5.62 13.53 -17.64
CA GLU A 280 6.73 12.62 -17.81
C GLU A 280 7.85 13.31 -18.58
N LEU A 281 9.04 13.28 -17.98
CA LEU A 281 10.30 13.72 -18.56
C LEU A 281 11.07 12.51 -19.03
N ASP A 282 11.54 12.54 -20.28
CA ASP A 282 12.45 11.55 -20.84
C ASP A 282 13.86 12.15 -20.92
N SER A 283 14.81 11.51 -20.23
CA SER A 283 16.21 11.89 -20.15
C SER A 283 17.13 10.87 -20.81
N SER A 284 16.59 9.99 -21.66
CA SER A 284 17.33 8.90 -22.32
C SER A 284 18.45 9.36 -23.26
N ASP A 285 18.42 10.61 -23.72
CA ASP A 285 19.52 11.24 -24.49
C ASP A 285 20.79 11.47 -23.68
N TYR A 286 20.72 11.39 -22.36
CA TYR A 286 21.85 11.59 -21.46
C TYR A 286 22.31 10.24 -20.87
N PRO A 287 23.58 10.09 -20.49
CA PRO A 287 24.10 8.87 -19.88
C PRO A 287 23.68 8.77 -18.40
N VAL A 288 22.38 8.73 -18.16
CA VAL A 288 21.76 8.65 -16.84
C VAL A 288 21.14 7.28 -16.60
N PHE A 289 21.15 6.84 -15.35
CA PHE A 289 20.59 5.54 -14.97
C PHE A 289 19.05 5.54 -15.03
N ILE A 290 18.44 6.68 -14.70
CA ILE A 290 16.98 6.92 -14.73
C ILE A 290 16.67 7.59 -16.07
N THR A 291 15.97 6.88 -16.94
CA THR A 291 15.67 7.35 -18.30
C THR A 291 14.35 8.09 -18.39
N ARG A 292 13.38 7.77 -17.52
CA ARG A 292 12.11 8.51 -17.46
C ARG A 292 11.74 8.83 -16.03
N THR A 293 11.34 10.06 -15.78
CA THR A 293 10.86 10.53 -14.48
C THR A 293 9.46 11.11 -14.63
N ARG A 294 8.53 10.64 -13.79
CA ARG A 294 7.14 11.08 -13.77
C ARG A 294 6.78 11.67 -12.44
N ILE A 295 6.09 12.80 -12.47
CA ILE A 295 5.44 13.39 -11.30
C ILE A 295 3.94 13.38 -11.55
N LEU A 296 3.18 12.83 -10.61
CA LEU A 296 1.73 12.74 -10.69
C LEU A 296 1.09 13.32 -9.44
N CYS A 297 0.14 14.23 -9.63
CA CYS A 297 -0.80 14.63 -8.59
C CYS A 297 -2.07 13.79 -8.75
N ARG A 298 -2.56 13.21 -7.66
CA ARG A 298 -3.75 12.38 -7.64
C ARG A 298 -4.73 12.88 -6.60
N TYR A 299 -6.01 12.90 -6.96
CA TYR A 299 -7.12 13.15 -6.06
C TYR A 299 -7.93 11.87 -5.92
N THR A 300 -8.10 11.40 -4.69
CA THR A 300 -8.84 10.18 -4.36
C THR A 300 -10.09 10.55 -3.57
N PHE A 301 -11.22 9.93 -3.89
CA PHE A 301 -12.50 10.18 -3.24
C PHE A 301 -13.37 8.93 -3.21
N GLY A 302 -14.24 8.84 -2.21
CA GLY A 302 -15.21 7.77 -2.02
C GLY A 302 -16.37 8.25 -1.15
N GLU A 303 -17.12 7.32 -0.58
CA GLU A 303 -18.15 7.65 0.40
C GLU A 303 -17.50 8.25 1.66
N ASN A 304 -17.86 9.49 2.01
CA ASN A 304 -17.38 10.21 3.20
C ASN A 304 -15.86 10.33 3.34
N VAL A 305 -15.12 10.16 2.25
CA VAL A 305 -13.66 10.09 2.27
C VAL A 305 -13.06 10.80 1.06
N SER A 306 -12.02 11.60 1.28
CA SER A 306 -11.23 12.19 0.20
C SER A 306 -9.79 12.46 0.62
N GLY A 307 -8.93 12.60 -0.38
CA GLY A 307 -7.49 12.73 -0.16
C GLY A 307 -6.71 13.14 -1.40
N PHE A 308 -5.52 13.67 -1.18
CA PHE A 308 -4.56 13.97 -2.23
C PHE A 308 -3.33 13.09 -2.07
N ALA A 309 -2.70 12.78 -3.21
CA ALA A 309 -1.45 12.06 -3.26
C ALA A 309 -0.51 12.67 -4.29
N LEU A 310 0.78 12.73 -3.92
CA LEU A 310 1.85 13.05 -4.85
C LEU A 310 2.64 11.75 -5.13
N GLY A 311 2.76 11.41 -6.41
CA GLY A 311 3.49 10.25 -6.89
C GLY A 311 4.72 10.66 -7.67
N LEU A 312 5.80 9.91 -7.46
CA LEU A 312 7.01 9.95 -8.26
C LEU A 312 7.21 8.55 -8.84
N ALA A 313 7.32 8.44 -10.16
CA ALA A 313 7.65 7.18 -10.82
C ALA A 313 8.91 7.34 -11.67
N MET A 314 9.76 6.32 -11.66
CA MET A 314 11.03 6.32 -12.36
C MET A 314 11.11 5.06 -13.21
N SER A 315 11.56 5.24 -14.45
CA SER A 315 11.90 4.13 -15.35
C SER A 315 13.40 4.16 -15.58
N PHE A 316 13.97 2.96 -15.67
CA PHE A 316 15.39 2.76 -15.81
C PHE A 316 15.61 2.30 -17.22
#